data_AF-A0A2V9IPV9-F1
#
_entry.id   AF-A0A2V9IPV9-F1
#
_cell.length_a   1.000
_cell.length_b   1.000
_cell.length_c   1.000
_cell.angle_alpha   90.00
_cell.angle_beta   90.00
_cell.angle_gamma   90.00
#
_symmetry.space_group_name_H-M   'P 1'
#
loop_
_entity.id
_entity.type
_entity.pdbx_description
1 polymer ?
#
loop_
_entity_poly.entity_id
_entity_poly.type
_entity_poly.pdbx_seq_one_letter_code
_entity_poly.pdbx_strand_id
1 'polypeptide(L)'
;MSIRSWLHFSAIMLFWSGSGTPADWPMVGHDPQRSGWAWEETALTQQAVAGLELKWKTQLKNEPKFLHALTAPVVATGVLTPEGTKTLVYVAGSSNGVYALNAADGSLVWSRAFTSRVLPGSGSYQGTFLCPNGITATPALDRGTQTLYVIAMDGRLFGLDLATGKDRLPALPFVAPFSKSWSLNIVDGIVYTALSQGCGDAASGFYSLDVGNPRRPLLRRLLLSPTDTAGIWGSSGAVVGNDHRIYGQTADGKSDPAAGEYSNSVVAASLPRLELADYFTPRDWEQLSKEDLDLGSASPVWFTYRGHNLLAGGAKQGVVYLMDADSLGGQDHSTPLFVTPPLGNDERSCCKGKGIWGALSTWEDKEGQRWIYVPVGGPLSKGVPNFPLNNGPNPSGSIVAFRVGLDAASGKAVMIPAWVSGDFNLPSPVVIANGVIFALSTGENADQNTDRLKNTRPASLLALDAKTGRVLYHSGNLIHTWVHFSSLAVADGRVYAVDHDSWVYCFGLREKGR
;
A
#
# COMPACT_ATOMS: atom_id res chain seq x y z
N MET A 1 -64.86 -38.51 -22.86
CA MET A 1 -63.60 -38.31 -23.61
C MET A 1 -62.73 -37.33 -22.81
N SER A 2 -61.82 -37.82 -21.97
CA SER A 2 -60.77 -37.02 -21.33
C SER A 2 -59.74 -37.98 -20.74
N ILE A 3 -58.61 -38.11 -21.41
CA ILE A 3 -57.44 -38.86 -20.96
C ILE A 3 -56.56 -37.86 -20.22
N ARG A 4 -56.30 -38.09 -18.92
CA ARG A 4 -55.32 -37.32 -18.15
C ARG A 4 -53.97 -38.02 -18.25
N SER A 5 -53.05 -37.44 -19.03
CA SER A 5 -51.64 -37.81 -19.07
C SER A 5 -50.89 -37.16 -17.90
N TRP A 6 -50.20 -37.95 -17.10
CA TRP A 6 -49.25 -37.48 -16.10
C TRP A 6 -47.86 -37.34 -16.75
N LEU A 7 -47.39 -36.10 -16.92
CA LEU A 7 -46.00 -35.80 -17.25
C LEU A 7 -45.22 -35.59 -15.93
N HIS A 8 -44.30 -36.49 -15.63
CA HIS A 8 -43.30 -36.28 -14.58
C HIS A 8 -42.22 -35.32 -15.11
N PHE A 9 -42.15 -34.12 -14.56
CA PHE A 9 -40.98 -33.24 -14.69
C PHE A 9 -39.98 -33.62 -13.60
N SER A 10 -38.91 -34.31 -13.98
CA SER A 10 -37.73 -34.47 -13.12
C SER A 10 -37.00 -33.13 -13.07
N ALA A 11 -37.08 -32.44 -11.92
CA ALA A 11 -36.27 -31.26 -11.64
C ALA A 11 -34.81 -31.69 -11.42
N ILE A 12 -33.95 -31.41 -12.39
CA ILE A 12 -32.49 -31.48 -12.21
C ILE A 12 -32.11 -30.32 -11.29
N MET A 13 -31.87 -30.60 -10.01
CA MET A 13 -31.19 -29.66 -9.12
C MET A 13 -29.72 -29.57 -9.56
N LEU A 14 -29.40 -28.52 -10.32
CA LEU A 14 -28.03 -28.08 -10.50
C LEU A 14 -27.54 -27.57 -9.14
N PHE A 15 -26.70 -28.37 -8.48
CA PHE A 15 -25.90 -27.90 -7.36
C PHE A 15 -24.92 -26.86 -7.91
N TRP A 16 -25.25 -25.58 -7.72
CA TRP A 16 -24.28 -24.52 -7.77
C TRP A 16 -23.34 -24.75 -6.58
N SER A 17 -22.22 -25.42 -6.81
CA SER A 17 -21.07 -25.30 -5.92
C SER A 17 -20.69 -23.82 -5.95
N GLY A 18 -20.93 -23.11 -4.84
CA GLY A 18 -20.54 -21.72 -4.72
C GLY A 18 -19.06 -21.60 -5.04
N SER A 19 -18.74 -21.03 -6.20
CA SER A 19 -17.41 -20.51 -6.48
C SER A 19 -17.20 -19.40 -5.46
N GLY A 20 -16.42 -19.67 -4.42
CA GLY A 20 -15.97 -18.62 -3.51
C GLY A 20 -15.34 -17.49 -4.33
N THR A 21 -15.62 -16.25 -3.94
CA THR A 21 -14.97 -15.08 -4.54
C THR A 21 -13.45 -15.28 -4.49
N PRO A 22 -12.72 -15.15 -5.61
CA PRO A 22 -11.26 -15.21 -5.62
C PRO A 22 -10.68 -14.27 -4.56
N ALA A 23 -9.90 -14.80 -3.60
CA ALA A 23 -9.24 -14.00 -2.56
C ALA A 23 -7.91 -13.43 -3.10
N ASP A 24 -8.00 -12.63 -4.17
CA ASP A 24 -6.85 -11.99 -4.81
C ASP A 24 -6.26 -10.89 -3.93
N TRP A 25 -5.01 -10.51 -4.20
CA TRP A 25 -4.39 -9.31 -3.66
C TRP A 25 -3.88 -8.46 -4.83
N PRO A 26 -4.78 -7.76 -5.55
CA PRO A 26 -4.50 -7.26 -6.90
C PRO A 26 -3.50 -6.11 -6.93
N MET A 27 -3.33 -5.38 -5.83
CA MET A 27 -2.43 -4.24 -5.73
C MET A 27 -1.99 -4.04 -4.28
N VAL A 28 -1.00 -3.18 -4.04
CA VAL A 28 -0.62 -2.81 -2.67
C VAL A 28 -1.84 -2.24 -1.93
N GLY A 29 -2.04 -2.63 -0.66
CA GLY A 29 -3.21 -2.22 0.10
C GLY A 29 -4.53 -2.84 -0.36
N HIS A 30 -4.48 -3.96 -1.11
CA HIS A 30 -5.61 -4.79 -1.57
C HIS A 30 -6.52 -4.16 -2.65
N ASP A 31 -6.97 -2.93 -2.47
CA ASP A 31 -7.98 -2.28 -3.32
C ASP A 31 -7.57 -0.85 -3.71
N PRO A 32 -8.29 -0.20 -4.64
CA PRO A 32 -7.95 1.15 -5.06
C PRO A 32 -7.99 2.18 -3.92
N GLN A 33 -8.77 1.93 -2.86
CA GLN A 33 -8.87 2.78 -1.66
C GLN A 33 -7.69 2.57 -0.70
N ARG A 34 -6.82 1.59 -0.98
CA ARG A 34 -5.67 1.18 -0.16
C ARG A 34 -6.06 0.76 1.25
N SER A 35 -7.21 0.10 1.41
CA SER A 35 -7.71 -0.25 2.74
C SER A 35 -6.74 -1.16 3.52
N GLY A 36 -5.98 -1.99 2.82
CA GLY A 36 -5.18 -3.07 3.40
C GLY A 36 -6.03 -4.24 3.88
N TRP A 37 -7.34 -4.27 3.58
CA TRP A 37 -8.26 -5.28 4.08
C TRP A 37 -8.66 -6.28 2.99
N ALA A 38 -8.18 -7.52 3.11
CA ALA A 38 -8.69 -8.67 2.36
C ALA A 38 -10.02 -9.11 2.98
N TRP A 39 -11.13 -8.64 2.44
CA TRP A 39 -12.48 -8.92 2.95
C TRP A 39 -12.98 -10.30 2.51
N GLU A 40 -12.38 -10.86 1.47
CA GLU A 40 -12.63 -12.20 0.90
C GLU A 40 -11.92 -13.31 1.70
N GLU A 41 -10.82 -12.98 2.41
CA GLU A 41 -10.02 -13.94 3.16
C GLU A 41 -10.73 -14.36 4.46
N THR A 42 -10.98 -15.67 4.60
CA THR A 42 -11.75 -16.23 5.73
C THR A 42 -11.04 -17.35 6.49
N ALA A 43 -9.92 -17.88 5.99
CA ALA A 43 -9.17 -18.95 6.64
C ALA A 43 -8.29 -18.43 7.78
N LEU A 44 -7.70 -17.23 7.65
CA LEU A 44 -6.82 -16.60 8.64
C LEU A 44 -7.57 -16.03 9.85
N THR A 45 -8.17 -16.91 10.66
CA THR A 45 -8.90 -16.55 11.89
C THR A 45 -7.96 -16.29 13.08
N GLN A 46 -8.46 -15.59 14.11
CA GLN A 46 -7.77 -15.41 15.39
C GLN A 46 -7.34 -16.74 16.04
N GLN A 47 -8.12 -17.81 15.84
CA GLN A 47 -7.84 -19.14 16.39
C GLN A 47 -6.82 -19.91 15.56
N ALA A 48 -6.85 -19.76 14.22
CA ALA A 48 -6.00 -20.51 13.32
C ALA A 48 -4.60 -19.91 13.18
N VAL A 49 -4.47 -18.58 13.28
CA VAL A 49 -3.23 -17.86 12.93
C VAL A 49 -2.03 -18.23 13.83
N ALA A 50 -2.28 -18.70 15.05
CA ALA A 50 -1.23 -19.22 15.94
C ALA A 50 -0.50 -20.45 15.33
N GLY A 51 -1.12 -21.15 14.37
CA GLY A 51 -0.56 -22.27 13.63
C GLY A 51 0.07 -21.90 12.28
N LEU A 52 0.35 -20.62 12.01
CA LEU A 52 1.13 -20.21 10.85
C LEU A 52 2.55 -20.82 10.90
N GLU A 53 3.05 -21.19 9.74
CA GLU A 53 4.44 -21.62 9.55
C GLU A 53 4.99 -21.12 8.21
N LEU A 54 6.32 -21.02 8.12
CA LEU A 54 6.99 -20.76 6.84
C LEU A 54 6.82 -22.01 5.96
N LYS A 55 6.08 -21.86 4.85
CA LYS A 55 5.84 -22.94 3.88
C LYS A 55 6.99 -23.08 2.91
N TRP A 56 7.45 -21.95 2.40
CA TRP A 56 8.58 -21.88 1.48
C TRP A 56 9.19 -20.47 1.51
N LYS A 57 10.42 -20.38 1.04
CA LYS A 57 11.07 -19.14 0.66
C LYS A 57 11.86 -19.34 -0.64
N THR A 58 11.84 -18.34 -1.51
CA THR A 58 12.49 -18.40 -2.82
C THR A 58 13.31 -17.14 -3.03
N GLN A 59 14.62 -17.29 -3.27
CA GLN A 59 15.48 -16.18 -3.64
C GLN A 59 15.37 -15.91 -5.14
N LEU A 60 15.14 -14.65 -5.50
CA LEU A 60 15.02 -14.22 -6.87
C LEU A 60 16.34 -13.62 -7.36
N LYS A 61 16.61 -13.76 -8.66
CA LYS A 61 17.77 -13.16 -9.32
C LYS A 61 17.56 -11.66 -9.51
N ASN A 62 17.60 -10.91 -8.42
CA ASN A 62 17.49 -9.46 -8.36
C ASN A 62 18.64 -8.91 -7.51
N GLU A 63 19.43 -8.00 -8.07
CA GLU A 63 20.41 -7.25 -7.28
C GLU A 63 19.71 -6.03 -6.65
N PRO A 64 19.76 -5.87 -5.32
CA PRO A 64 19.21 -4.70 -4.66
C PRO A 64 19.88 -3.41 -5.15
N LYS A 65 19.09 -2.33 -5.28
CA LYS A 65 19.60 -0.99 -5.58
C LYS A 65 19.36 -0.09 -4.39
N PHE A 66 20.43 0.17 -3.64
CA PHE A 66 20.38 0.87 -2.36
C PHE A 66 19.39 0.18 -1.43
N LEU A 67 18.34 0.87 -0.98
CA LEU A 67 17.36 0.33 -0.03
C LEU A 67 16.30 -0.53 -0.71
N HIS A 68 16.17 -0.46 -2.04
CA HIS A 68 15.12 -1.13 -2.77
C HIS A 68 15.61 -2.47 -3.32
N ALA A 69 14.86 -3.54 -3.08
CA ALA A 69 15.12 -4.87 -3.63
C ALA A 69 13.89 -5.35 -4.42
N LEU A 70 13.02 -6.15 -3.79
CA LEU A 70 11.73 -6.53 -4.36
C LEU A 70 10.65 -5.55 -3.92
N THR A 71 9.67 -5.29 -4.80
CA THR A 71 8.45 -4.56 -4.44
C THR A 71 7.54 -5.40 -3.56
N ALA A 72 6.47 -4.81 -3.02
CA ALA A 72 5.46 -5.58 -2.32
C ALA A 72 4.87 -6.66 -3.25
N PRO A 73 4.53 -7.86 -2.74
CA PRO A 73 3.86 -8.88 -3.54
C PRO A 73 2.44 -8.45 -3.93
N VAL A 74 1.99 -8.92 -5.09
CA VAL A 74 0.57 -8.95 -5.49
C VAL A 74 0.21 -10.38 -5.90
N VAL A 75 -1.03 -10.79 -5.66
CA VAL A 75 -1.43 -12.20 -5.80
C VAL A 75 -2.69 -12.31 -6.65
N ALA A 76 -2.68 -13.24 -7.61
CA ALA A 76 -3.87 -13.64 -8.35
C ALA A 76 -4.11 -15.13 -8.13
N THR A 77 -5.29 -15.47 -7.62
CA THR A 77 -5.77 -16.82 -7.44
C THR A 77 -6.39 -17.34 -8.76
N GLY A 78 -6.44 -18.66 -8.93
CA GLY A 78 -7.16 -19.26 -10.06
C GLY A 78 -6.64 -18.87 -11.45
N VAL A 79 -5.36 -18.54 -11.61
CA VAL A 79 -4.77 -18.21 -12.92
C VAL A 79 -4.57 -19.48 -13.74
N LEU A 80 -5.17 -19.54 -14.93
CA LEU A 80 -4.99 -20.66 -15.86
C LEU A 80 -3.62 -20.59 -16.55
N THR A 81 -2.67 -21.37 -16.05
CA THR A 81 -1.32 -21.50 -16.64
C THR A 81 -1.26 -22.68 -17.61
N PRO A 82 -0.20 -22.77 -18.47
CA PRO A 82 0.01 -23.96 -19.29
C PRO A 82 0.13 -25.27 -18.51
N GLU A 83 0.51 -25.20 -17.23
CA GLU A 83 0.63 -26.34 -16.32
C GLU A 83 -0.61 -26.56 -15.44
N GLY A 84 -1.72 -25.87 -15.75
CA GLY A 84 -2.96 -25.93 -14.99
C GLY A 84 -3.23 -24.65 -14.18
N THR A 85 -4.30 -24.70 -13.39
CA THR A 85 -4.74 -23.55 -12.59
C THR A 85 -3.84 -23.39 -11.37
N LYS A 86 -3.27 -22.20 -11.15
CA LYS A 86 -2.37 -21.89 -10.03
C LYS A 86 -2.78 -20.56 -9.39
N THR A 87 -2.49 -20.41 -8.09
CA THR A 87 -2.39 -19.09 -7.46
C THR A 87 -0.97 -18.58 -7.68
N LEU A 88 -0.82 -17.39 -8.25
CA LEU A 88 0.46 -16.81 -8.62
C LEU A 88 0.77 -15.56 -7.78
N VAL A 89 2.00 -15.50 -7.28
CA VAL A 89 2.56 -14.38 -6.51
C VAL A 89 3.51 -13.62 -7.42
N TYR A 90 3.26 -12.33 -7.62
CA TYR A 90 4.07 -11.46 -8.47
C TYR A 90 4.85 -10.45 -7.65
N VAL A 91 6.11 -10.27 -7.99
CA VAL A 91 6.99 -9.22 -7.44
C VAL A 91 7.82 -8.63 -8.57
N ALA A 92 8.04 -7.32 -8.53
CA ALA A 92 9.03 -6.66 -9.37
C ALA A 92 10.33 -6.46 -8.59
N GLY A 93 11.46 -6.44 -9.29
CA GLY A 93 12.78 -6.25 -8.73
C GLY A 93 13.43 -4.95 -9.20
N SER A 94 14.14 -4.29 -8.28
CA SER A 94 14.95 -3.09 -8.50
C SER A 94 15.90 -3.23 -9.70
N SER A 95 16.36 -4.44 -10.01
CA SER A 95 17.19 -4.79 -11.17
C SER A 95 16.43 -4.94 -12.49
N ASN A 96 15.26 -4.29 -12.62
CA ASN A 96 14.50 -4.18 -13.87
C ASN A 96 13.89 -5.51 -14.37
N GLY A 97 13.40 -6.32 -13.43
CA GLY A 97 12.74 -7.58 -13.71
C GLY A 97 11.42 -7.75 -12.96
N VAL A 98 10.63 -8.72 -13.39
CA VAL A 98 9.39 -9.15 -12.72
C VAL A 98 9.31 -10.67 -12.73
N TYR A 99 8.76 -11.25 -11.66
CA TYR A 99 8.77 -12.67 -11.38
C TYR A 99 7.38 -13.12 -10.96
N ALA A 100 6.96 -14.31 -11.40
CA ALA A 100 5.75 -14.98 -10.97
C ALA A 100 6.10 -16.31 -10.30
N LEU A 101 5.74 -16.45 -9.03
CA LEU A 101 5.95 -17.67 -8.25
C LEU A 101 4.64 -18.41 -8.07
N ASN A 102 4.70 -19.74 -8.06
CA ASN A 102 3.58 -20.58 -7.66
C ASN A 102 3.39 -20.48 -6.14
N ALA A 103 2.20 -20.06 -5.71
CA ALA A 103 1.87 -19.94 -4.30
C ALA A 103 2.01 -21.25 -3.53
N ALA A 104 1.85 -22.41 -4.19
CA ALA A 104 1.87 -23.70 -3.52
C ALA A 104 3.25 -24.05 -2.93
N ASP A 105 4.32 -23.86 -3.70
CA ASP A 105 5.66 -24.37 -3.42
C ASP A 105 6.78 -23.33 -3.61
N GLY A 106 6.47 -22.12 -4.07
CA GLY A 106 7.45 -21.06 -4.31
C GLY A 106 8.25 -21.23 -5.59
N SER A 107 7.91 -22.21 -6.45
CA SER A 107 8.60 -22.40 -7.73
C SER A 107 8.37 -21.23 -8.69
N LEU A 108 9.40 -20.87 -9.45
CA LEU A 108 9.30 -19.83 -10.48
C LEU A 108 8.50 -20.35 -11.67
N VAL A 109 7.35 -19.75 -11.94
CA VAL A 109 6.49 -20.09 -13.09
C VAL A 109 6.97 -19.37 -14.34
N TRP A 110 7.24 -18.07 -14.22
CA TRP A 110 7.87 -17.28 -15.27
C TRP A 110 8.60 -16.08 -14.69
N SER A 111 9.55 -15.54 -15.44
CA SER A 111 10.18 -14.25 -15.15
C SER A 111 10.38 -13.46 -16.44
N ARG A 112 10.53 -12.14 -16.29
CA ARG A 112 10.80 -11.24 -17.38
C ARG A 112 11.79 -10.18 -16.95
N ALA A 113 12.91 -10.09 -17.66
CA ALA A 113 13.85 -8.98 -17.55
C ALA A 113 13.54 -7.95 -18.64
N PHE A 114 13.49 -6.67 -18.29
CA PHE A 114 13.29 -5.60 -19.26
C PHE A 114 14.63 -5.05 -19.73
N THR A 115 14.74 -4.83 -21.05
CA THR A 115 15.87 -4.08 -21.62
C THR A 115 15.55 -2.59 -21.54
N SER A 116 16.34 -1.83 -20.79
CA SER A 116 16.29 -0.37 -20.84
C SER A 116 16.83 0.13 -22.17
N ARG A 117 16.18 1.16 -22.73
CA ARG A 117 16.59 1.80 -23.98
C ARG A 117 17.30 3.14 -23.78
N VAL A 118 17.45 3.55 -22.53
CA VAL A 118 18.03 4.83 -22.14
C VAL A 118 18.93 4.63 -20.91
N LEU A 119 19.86 5.57 -20.71
CA LEU A 119 20.74 5.59 -19.55
C LEU A 119 20.17 6.53 -18.48
N PRO A 120 20.52 6.33 -17.19
CA PRO A 120 20.16 7.28 -16.14
C PRO A 120 20.66 8.68 -16.45
N GLY A 121 19.88 9.69 -16.06
CA GLY A 121 20.31 11.09 -16.11
C GLY A 121 21.41 11.40 -15.10
N SER A 122 21.82 12.66 -15.05
CA SER A 122 22.85 13.18 -14.15
C SER A 122 22.29 14.10 -13.06
N GLY A 123 20.98 14.01 -12.75
CA GLY A 123 20.36 14.77 -11.68
C GLY A 123 21.01 14.49 -10.32
N SER A 124 20.97 15.46 -9.40
CA SER A 124 21.78 15.46 -8.17
C SER A 124 21.55 14.24 -7.26
N TYR A 125 20.34 13.68 -7.26
CA TYR A 125 20.00 12.48 -6.48
C TYR A 125 20.14 11.17 -7.26
N GLN A 126 20.40 11.22 -8.57
CA GLN A 126 20.41 10.03 -9.42
C GLN A 126 21.52 9.06 -9.01
N GLY A 127 21.17 7.77 -8.85
CA GLY A 127 22.11 6.77 -8.37
C GLY A 127 22.43 6.92 -6.89
N THR A 128 21.43 7.29 -6.08
CA THR A 128 21.51 7.30 -4.61
C THR A 128 20.34 6.51 -4.02
N PHE A 129 20.26 6.39 -2.70
CA PHE A 129 19.09 5.76 -2.06
C PHE A 129 17.77 6.52 -2.28
N LEU A 130 17.84 7.82 -2.61
CA LEU A 130 16.67 8.61 -2.97
C LEU A 130 16.23 8.24 -4.39
N CYS A 131 17.13 8.25 -5.37
CA CYS A 131 16.84 7.85 -6.76
C CYS A 131 17.67 6.62 -7.18
N PRO A 132 17.19 5.39 -6.92
CA PRO A 132 18.01 4.18 -6.98
C PRO A 132 18.35 3.67 -8.39
N ASN A 133 17.86 4.28 -9.47
CA ASN A 133 17.99 3.77 -10.84
C ASN A 133 17.35 2.38 -11.05
N GLY A 134 16.19 2.13 -10.46
CA GLY A 134 15.51 0.83 -10.52
C GLY A 134 13.99 0.94 -10.45
N ILE A 135 13.33 -0.21 -10.62
CA ILE A 135 11.89 -0.32 -10.37
C ILE A 135 11.62 -0.08 -8.89
N THR A 136 10.68 0.81 -8.60
CA THR A 136 10.27 1.18 -7.23
C THR A 136 8.77 1.00 -7.00
N ALA A 137 7.96 1.09 -8.05
CA ALA A 137 6.51 0.91 -7.94
C ALA A 137 6.12 -0.57 -7.91
N THR A 138 5.33 -0.94 -6.90
CA THR A 138 4.62 -2.22 -6.86
C THR A 138 3.69 -2.36 -8.08
N PRO A 139 3.69 -3.52 -8.77
CA PRO A 139 2.75 -3.81 -9.84
C PRO A 139 1.26 -3.77 -9.43
N ALA A 140 0.36 -3.74 -10.42
CA ALA A 140 -1.07 -3.90 -10.19
C ALA A 140 -1.70 -4.90 -11.18
N LEU A 141 -2.67 -5.67 -10.71
CA LEU A 141 -3.40 -6.69 -11.45
C LEU A 141 -4.73 -6.14 -11.96
N ASP A 142 -5.07 -6.47 -13.20
CA ASP A 142 -6.40 -6.31 -13.77
C ASP A 142 -6.95 -7.69 -14.15
N ARG A 143 -7.93 -8.15 -13.37
CA ARG A 143 -8.57 -9.46 -13.55
C ARG A 143 -9.55 -9.47 -14.72
N GLY A 144 -10.10 -8.32 -15.11
CA GLY A 144 -10.97 -8.21 -16.28
C GLY A 144 -10.22 -8.51 -17.57
N THR A 145 -8.96 -8.05 -17.66
CA THR A 145 -8.11 -8.25 -18.85
C THR A 145 -7.08 -9.37 -18.68
N GLN A 146 -6.96 -9.96 -17.49
CA GLN A 146 -5.91 -10.91 -17.09
C GLN A 146 -4.50 -10.32 -17.34
N THR A 147 -4.27 -9.10 -16.86
CA THR A 147 -3.04 -8.33 -17.09
C THR A 147 -2.37 -7.92 -15.78
N LEU A 148 -1.05 -8.06 -15.69
CA LEU A 148 -0.17 -7.46 -14.69
C LEU A 148 0.48 -6.22 -15.29
N TYR A 149 0.26 -5.06 -14.68
CA TYR A 149 0.87 -3.80 -15.07
C TYR A 149 2.15 -3.55 -14.28
N VAL A 150 3.24 -3.19 -14.96
CA VAL A 150 4.56 -2.92 -14.37
C VAL A 150 5.20 -1.72 -15.04
N ILE A 151 5.75 -0.79 -14.26
CA ILE A 151 6.61 0.28 -14.77
C ILE A 151 8.06 -0.23 -14.75
N ALA A 152 8.69 -0.34 -15.93
CA ALA A 152 10.12 -0.65 -16.03
C ALA A 152 10.95 0.59 -15.67
N MET A 153 12.24 0.40 -15.36
CA MET A 153 13.12 1.49 -14.91
C MET A 153 13.30 2.60 -15.96
N ASP A 154 12.98 2.36 -17.23
CA ASP A 154 13.00 3.37 -18.30
C ASP A 154 11.67 4.10 -18.49
N GLY A 155 10.76 3.99 -17.53
CA GLY A 155 9.50 4.75 -17.47
C GLY A 155 8.39 4.22 -18.39
N ARG A 156 8.63 3.11 -19.08
CA ARG A 156 7.60 2.44 -19.87
C ARG A 156 6.72 1.54 -19.01
N LEU A 157 5.42 1.59 -19.24
CA LEU A 157 4.44 0.65 -18.72
C LEU A 157 4.37 -0.59 -19.62
N PHE A 158 4.46 -1.76 -19.01
CA PHE A 158 4.20 -3.06 -19.63
C PHE A 158 2.90 -3.64 -19.08
N GLY A 159 2.05 -4.17 -19.97
CA GLY A 159 0.91 -5.01 -19.61
C GLY A 159 1.21 -6.46 -19.94
N LEU A 160 1.41 -7.28 -18.90
CA LEU A 160 1.86 -8.67 -19.02
C LEU A 160 0.74 -9.64 -18.75
N ASP A 161 0.71 -10.75 -19.48
CA ASP A 161 -0.21 -11.85 -19.21
C ASP A 161 0.09 -12.52 -17.87
N LEU A 162 -0.93 -12.66 -17.02
CA LEU A 162 -0.79 -13.23 -15.67
C LEU A 162 -0.16 -14.63 -15.69
N ALA A 163 -0.54 -15.45 -16.66
CA ALA A 163 -0.13 -16.85 -16.73
C ALA A 163 1.28 -17.04 -17.33
N THR A 164 1.70 -16.14 -18.22
CA THR A 164 2.88 -16.38 -19.07
C THR A 164 3.93 -15.26 -19.09
N GLY A 165 3.61 -14.07 -18.58
CA GLY A 165 4.52 -12.91 -18.62
C GLY A 165 4.71 -12.29 -20.02
N LYS A 166 3.98 -12.78 -21.03
CA LYS A 166 4.02 -12.26 -22.41
C LYS A 166 3.30 -10.92 -22.49
N ASP A 167 3.72 -10.09 -23.43
CA ASP A 167 3.06 -8.81 -23.70
C ASP A 167 1.59 -9.01 -24.12
N ARG A 168 0.69 -8.41 -23.36
CA ARG A 168 -0.72 -8.19 -23.76
C ARG A 168 -0.90 -6.80 -24.38
N LEU A 169 -0.01 -5.87 -24.04
CA LEU A 169 0.08 -4.53 -24.59
C LEU A 169 1.49 -4.28 -25.11
N PRO A 170 1.66 -3.50 -26.19
CA PRO A 170 2.97 -2.94 -26.50
C PRO A 170 3.44 -2.09 -25.32
N ALA A 171 4.76 -2.01 -25.09
CA ALA A 171 5.30 -1.15 -24.05
C ALA A 171 4.96 0.33 -24.34
N LEU A 172 4.31 1.00 -23.39
CA LEU A 172 3.83 2.37 -23.54
C LEU A 172 4.68 3.33 -22.70
N PRO A 173 5.10 4.50 -23.22
CA PRO A 173 5.66 5.56 -22.38
C PRO A 173 4.64 5.97 -21.31
N PHE A 174 5.06 6.07 -20.05
CA PHE A 174 4.16 6.45 -18.95
C PHE A 174 4.74 7.54 -18.05
N VAL A 175 5.93 7.31 -17.50
CA VAL A 175 6.64 8.28 -16.64
C VAL A 175 8.02 8.55 -17.21
N ALA A 176 8.73 9.54 -16.66
CA ALA A 176 10.10 9.80 -17.09
C ALA A 176 11.00 8.59 -16.75
N PRO A 177 12.00 8.27 -17.59
CA PRO A 177 12.97 7.23 -17.29
C PRO A 177 13.70 7.47 -15.97
N PHE A 178 13.89 6.41 -15.19
CA PHE A 178 14.56 6.43 -13.88
C PHE A 178 13.93 7.36 -12.84
N SER A 179 12.66 7.74 -13.06
CA SER A 179 11.83 8.39 -12.04
C SER A 179 11.50 7.44 -10.89
N LYS A 180 11.13 8.03 -9.75
CA LYS A 180 10.71 7.27 -8.57
C LYS A 180 9.19 7.26 -8.51
N SER A 181 8.63 6.12 -8.90
CA SER A 181 7.19 5.88 -8.91
C SER A 181 6.77 5.15 -7.63
N TRP A 182 5.66 5.57 -7.05
CA TRP A 182 5.10 4.95 -5.85
C TRP A 182 3.84 4.20 -6.20
N SER A 183 3.98 2.87 -6.24
CA SER A 183 2.98 1.81 -6.40
C SER A 183 1.80 2.06 -7.35
N LEU A 184 1.52 1.11 -8.24
CA LEU A 184 0.44 1.24 -9.20
C LEU A 184 -0.95 1.10 -8.54
N ASN A 185 -1.90 1.88 -9.05
CA ASN A 185 -3.34 1.70 -8.84
C ASN A 185 -4.00 1.49 -10.21
N ILE A 186 -5.14 0.80 -10.27
CA ILE A 186 -5.89 0.62 -11.52
C ILE A 186 -7.38 0.62 -11.24
N VAL A 187 -8.10 1.48 -11.99
CA VAL A 187 -9.55 1.60 -11.96
C VAL A 187 -10.04 1.86 -13.38
N ASP A 188 -11.09 1.16 -13.80
CA ASP A 188 -11.75 1.35 -15.11
C ASP A 188 -10.81 1.35 -16.32
N GLY A 189 -9.79 0.49 -16.31
CA GLY A 189 -8.82 0.38 -17.40
C GLY A 189 -7.83 1.56 -17.48
N ILE A 190 -7.69 2.34 -16.41
CA ILE A 190 -6.72 3.43 -16.29
C ILE A 190 -5.73 3.07 -15.19
N VAL A 191 -4.44 3.06 -15.52
CA VAL A 191 -3.35 2.83 -14.57
C VAL A 191 -2.88 4.16 -14.00
N TYR A 192 -2.78 4.25 -12.68
CA TYR A 192 -2.34 5.44 -11.95
C TYR A 192 -1.05 5.16 -11.18
N THR A 193 -0.24 6.20 -11.03
CA THR A 193 0.93 6.23 -10.13
C THR A 193 1.15 7.66 -9.64
N ALA A 194 2.03 7.83 -8.66
CA ALA A 194 2.52 9.13 -8.26
C ALA A 194 4.05 9.16 -8.26
N LEU A 195 4.60 10.36 -8.48
CA LEU A 195 6.05 10.59 -8.51
C LEU A 195 6.51 11.50 -7.37
N SER A 196 7.80 11.39 -7.03
CA SER A 196 8.47 12.22 -6.01
C SER A 196 9.97 12.40 -6.30
N GLN A 197 10.61 13.33 -5.57
CA GLN A 197 12.07 13.44 -5.41
C GLN A 197 12.84 13.81 -6.68
N GLY A 198 12.18 14.29 -7.73
CA GLY A 198 12.85 14.78 -8.94
C GLY A 198 13.65 13.74 -9.72
N CYS A 199 13.53 12.45 -9.38
CA CYS A 199 14.33 11.41 -10.00
C CYS A 199 14.07 11.36 -11.51
N GLY A 200 15.12 11.23 -12.32
CA GLY A 200 15.01 11.26 -13.78
C GLY A 200 14.48 12.59 -14.33
N ASP A 201 14.68 13.69 -13.60
CA ASP A 201 14.13 15.03 -13.88
C ASP A 201 12.59 15.05 -13.97
N ALA A 202 11.93 14.12 -13.28
CA ALA A 202 10.48 14.00 -13.27
C ALA A 202 9.86 14.94 -12.23
N ALA A 203 8.90 15.75 -12.66
CA ALA A 203 8.08 16.55 -11.74
C ALA A 203 7.19 15.64 -10.88
N SER A 204 6.97 16.06 -9.63
CA SER A 204 6.09 15.36 -8.70
C SER A 204 4.62 15.59 -9.04
N GLY A 205 3.79 14.58 -8.79
CA GLY A 205 2.35 14.66 -9.01
C GLY A 205 1.70 13.34 -9.37
N PHE A 206 0.46 13.40 -9.81
CA PHE A 206 -0.30 12.24 -10.29
C PHE A 206 -0.09 12.01 -11.77
N TYR A 207 0.04 10.74 -12.14
CA TYR A 207 0.17 10.30 -13.52
C TYR A 207 -0.85 9.20 -13.79
N SER A 208 -1.53 9.26 -14.92
CA SER A 208 -2.46 8.22 -15.35
C SER A 208 -2.27 7.85 -16.81
N LEU A 209 -2.39 6.57 -17.14
CA LEU A 209 -2.41 6.08 -18.51
C LEU A 209 -3.67 5.23 -18.72
N ASP A 210 -4.57 5.73 -19.56
CA ASP A 210 -5.70 4.94 -20.06
C ASP A 210 -5.17 3.85 -21.01
N VAL A 211 -5.38 2.60 -20.62
CA VAL A 211 -4.95 1.40 -21.36
C VAL A 211 -6.12 0.60 -21.91
N GLY A 212 -7.36 1.09 -21.74
CA GLY A 212 -8.58 0.42 -22.23
C GLY A 212 -8.63 0.35 -23.76
N ASN A 213 -7.99 1.28 -24.46
CA ASN A 213 -7.77 1.21 -25.90
C ASN A 213 -6.27 1.20 -26.25
N PRO A 214 -5.68 0.02 -26.55
CA PRO A 214 -4.26 -0.08 -26.86
C PRO A 214 -3.83 0.68 -28.12
N ARG A 215 -4.77 1.08 -28.99
CA ARG A 215 -4.49 1.88 -30.18
C ARG A 215 -4.52 3.39 -29.92
N ARG A 216 -5.06 3.81 -28.78
CA ARG A 216 -5.21 5.22 -28.39
C ARG A 216 -4.97 5.40 -26.88
N PRO A 217 -3.79 5.02 -26.38
CA PRO A 217 -3.47 5.25 -24.98
C PRO A 217 -3.47 6.75 -24.68
N LEU A 218 -3.99 7.14 -23.52
CA LEU A 218 -4.10 8.54 -23.13
C LEU A 218 -3.38 8.78 -21.81
N LEU A 219 -2.23 9.44 -21.90
CA LEU A 219 -1.45 9.90 -20.76
C LEU A 219 -2.02 11.22 -20.25
N ARG A 220 -2.23 11.31 -18.93
CA ARG A 220 -2.53 12.57 -18.23
C ARG A 220 -1.59 12.70 -17.03
N ARG A 221 -1.35 13.95 -16.64
CA ARG A 221 -0.59 14.29 -15.44
C ARG A 221 -1.18 15.52 -14.77
N LEU A 222 -1.20 15.51 -13.44
CA LEU A 222 -1.42 16.69 -12.62
C LEU A 222 -0.14 16.93 -11.83
N LEU A 223 0.58 18.01 -12.17
CA LEU A 223 1.77 18.42 -11.44
C LEU A 223 1.35 19.29 -10.26
N LEU A 224 2.00 19.08 -9.11
CA LEU A 224 1.65 19.74 -7.84
C LEU A 224 2.68 20.80 -7.43
N SER A 225 3.70 20.97 -8.26
CA SER A 225 4.74 21.98 -8.17
C SER A 225 5.38 22.12 -9.56
N PRO A 226 5.88 23.32 -9.94
CA PRO A 226 6.70 23.49 -11.14
C PRO A 226 8.12 22.92 -10.98
N THR A 227 8.49 22.45 -9.78
CA THR A 227 9.82 21.87 -9.48
C THR A 227 9.72 20.38 -9.10
N ASP A 228 10.79 19.82 -8.53
CA ASP A 228 10.87 18.46 -7.98
C ASP A 228 10.26 18.29 -6.58
N THR A 229 9.79 19.38 -5.98
CA THR A 229 9.11 19.42 -4.67
C THR A 229 7.69 18.84 -4.73
N ALA A 230 6.95 18.83 -3.62
CA ALA A 230 5.59 18.31 -3.50
C ALA A 230 5.46 16.82 -3.87
N GLY A 231 6.51 16.03 -3.62
CA GLY A 231 6.55 14.60 -3.91
C GLY A 231 5.47 13.82 -3.15
N ILE A 232 4.81 12.87 -3.82
CA ILE A 232 3.90 11.92 -3.17
C ILE A 232 4.65 10.61 -2.98
N TRP A 233 5.08 10.31 -1.76
CA TRP A 233 6.03 9.22 -1.51
C TRP A 233 5.64 8.24 -0.40
N GLY A 234 4.38 8.24 0.01
CA GLY A 234 3.80 7.14 0.76
C GLY A 234 3.94 5.83 -0.01
N SER A 235 4.29 4.74 0.69
CA SER A 235 4.67 3.47 0.05
C SER A 235 3.53 2.83 -0.77
N SER A 236 2.28 3.15 -0.46
CA SER A 236 1.10 2.69 -1.21
C SER A 236 0.76 3.58 -2.41
N GLY A 237 1.47 4.68 -2.62
CA GLY A 237 1.23 5.60 -3.72
C GLY A 237 -0.10 6.32 -3.62
N ALA A 238 -0.72 6.57 -4.78
CA ALA A 238 -2.00 7.24 -4.89
C ALA A 238 -3.19 6.33 -4.52
N VAL A 239 -4.22 6.96 -3.96
CA VAL A 239 -5.45 6.33 -3.46
C VAL A 239 -6.61 6.78 -4.32
N VAL A 240 -7.48 5.87 -4.74
CA VAL A 240 -8.69 6.19 -5.51
C VAL A 240 -9.91 5.92 -4.64
N GLY A 241 -10.69 6.96 -4.36
CA GLY A 241 -11.95 6.85 -3.62
C GLY A 241 -13.11 6.38 -4.49
N ASN A 242 -14.20 5.91 -3.87
CA ASN A 242 -15.43 5.57 -4.60
C ASN A 242 -16.24 6.82 -5.01
N ASP A 243 -15.77 8.01 -4.63
CA ASP A 243 -16.25 9.33 -5.03
C ASP A 243 -15.66 9.80 -6.38
N HIS A 244 -15.00 8.89 -7.12
CA HIS A 244 -14.33 9.16 -8.39
C HIS A 244 -13.23 10.23 -8.29
N ARG A 245 -12.52 10.27 -7.16
CA ARG A 245 -11.35 11.11 -6.94
C ARG A 245 -10.10 10.28 -6.66
N ILE A 246 -8.94 10.85 -7.01
CA ILE A 246 -7.62 10.34 -6.63
C ILE A 246 -7.01 11.27 -5.58
N TYR A 247 -6.36 10.69 -4.58
CA TYR A 247 -5.81 11.37 -3.42
C TYR A 247 -4.32 11.05 -3.23
N GLY A 248 -3.61 12.00 -2.65
CA GLY A 248 -2.19 11.88 -2.34
C GLY A 248 -1.76 12.93 -1.32
N GLN A 249 -0.77 12.58 -0.50
CA GLN A 249 -0.11 13.49 0.44
C GLN A 249 1.22 13.92 -0.16
N THR A 250 1.49 15.22 -0.19
CA THR A 250 2.70 15.80 -0.77
C THR A 250 3.73 16.14 0.30
N ALA A 251 5.00 16.15 -0.10
CA ALA A 251 6.15 16.46 0.73
C ALA A 251 6.51 17.95 0.73
N ASP A 252 7.71 18.23 1.23
CA ASP A 252 8.42 19.50 1.23
C ASP A 252 8.30 20.38 -0.03
N GLY A 253 8.57 21.67 0.16
CA GLY A 253 8.48 22.73 -0.84
C GLY A 253 7.55 23.87 -0.44
N LYS A 254 7.25 24.74 -1.40
CA LYS A 254 6.37 25.91 -1.22
C LYS A 254 4.91 25.48 -1.33
N SER A 255 4.06 26.00 -0.44
CA SER A 255 2.61 25.92 -0.58
C SER A 255 2.05 27.29 -0.96
N ASP A 256 1.50 27.37 -2.16
CA ASP A 256 0.87 28.55 -2.74
C ASP A 256 -0.21 28.07 -3.74
N PRO A 257 -1.41 27.70 -3.25
CA PRO A 257 -2.48 27.18 -4.10
C PRO A 257 -2.87 28.11 -5.26
N ALA A 258 -2.75 29.42 -5.08
CA ALA A 258 -3.03 30.41 -6.12
C ALA A 258 -2.01 30.33 -7.28
N ALA A 259 -0.78 29.90 -7.00
CA ALA A 259 0.25 29.59 -7.99
C ALA A 259 0.26 28.13 -8.44
N GLY A 260 -0.64 27.29 -7.90
CA GLY A 260 -0.68 25.85 -8.18
C GLY A 260 0.40 25.03 -7.48
N GLU A 261 0.94 25.52 -6.36
CA GLU A 261 1.94 24.83 -5.55
C GLU A 261 1.30 24.22 -4.31
N TYR A 262 1.39 22.90 -4.15
CA TYR A 262 0.67 22.14 -3.12
C TYR A 262 1.62 21.29 -2.27
N SER A 263 2.77 21.81 -1.83
CA SER A 263 3.62 21.09 -0.86
C SER A 263 2.95 20.94 0.51
N ASN A 264 3.36 19.91 1.25
CA ASN A 264 2.84 19.54 2.57
C ASN A 264 1.31 19.58 2.66
N SER A 265 0.64 19.04 1.65
CA SER A 265 -0.81 19.09 1.49
C SER A 265 -1.38 17.71 1.18
N VAL A 266 -2.65 17.49 1.52
CA VAL A 266 -3.46 16.41 0.95
C VAL A 266 -4.15 17.00 -0.27
N VAL A 267 -4.00 16.39 -1.43
CA VAL A 267 -4.60 16.87 -2.68
C VAL A 267 -5.57 15.84 -3.25
N ALA A 268 -6.66 16.33 -3.84
CA ALA A 268 -7.63 15.52 -4.56
C ALA A 268 -7.74 15.96 -6.02
N ALA A 269 -7.83 15.01 -6.95
CA ALA A 269 -8.13 15.29 -8.34
C ALA A 269 -9.28 14.42 -8.85
N SER A 270 -10.06 14.95 -9.79
CA SER A 270 -11.17 14.22 -10.40
C SER A 270 -10.69 13.15 -11.37
N LEU A 271 -11.37 12.00 -11.37
CA LEU A 271 -11.18 10.95 -12.36
C LEU A 271 -12.23 11.05 -13.48
N PRO A 272 -11.87 10.68 -14.74
CA PRO A 272 -10.56 10.22 -15.20
C PRO A 272 -9.63 11.36 -15.66
N ARG A 273 -10.01 12.63 -15.48
CA ARG A 273 -9.33 13.79 -16.12
C ARG A 273 -8.07 14.27 -15.41
N LEU A 274 -7.87 13.92 -14.14
CA LEU A 274 -6.83 14.47 -13.26
C LEU A 274 -6.89 16.00 -13.15
N GLU A 275 -8.09 16.57 -13.09
CA GLU A 275 -8.26 18.00 -12.76
C GLU A 275 -8.30 18.16 -11.23
N LEU A 276 -7.53 19.09 -10.67
CA LEU A 276 -7.55 19.38 -9.23
C LEU A 276 -8.99 19.66 -8.77
N ALA A 277 -9.42 18.94 -7.74
CA ALA A 277 -10.77 19.01 -7.19
C ALA A 277 -10.81 19.71 -5.84
N ASP A 278 -9.85 19.42 -4.96
CA ASP A 278 -9.77 19.97 -3.60
C ASP A 278 -8.36 19.78 -3.03
N TYR A 279 -8.06 20.47 -1.94
CA TYR A 279 -6.86 20.26 -1.14
C TYR A 279 -7.10 20.57 0.35
N PHE A 280 -6.24 20.01 1.19
CA PHE A 280 -6.05 20.42 2.58
C PHE A 280 -4.57 20.72 2.80
N THR A 281 -4.28 21.91 3.33
CA THR A 281 -2.93 22.31 3.75
C THR A 281 -2.97 22.64 5.25
N PRO A 282 -2.18 21.95 6.09
CA PRO A 282 -2.13 22.25 7.51
C PRO A 282 -1.51 23.63 7.74
N ARG A 283 -1.98 24.33 8.78
CA ARG A 283 -1.58 25.73 9.05
C ARG A 283 -0.10 25.90 9.39
N ASP A 284 0.55 24.83 9.84
CA ASP A 284 1.97 24.76 10.17
C ASP A 284 2.84 24.21 9.02
N TRP A 285 2.34 24.16 7.78
CA TRP A 285 3.07 23.60 6.63
C TRP A 285 4.48 24.19 6.46
N GLU A 286 4.68 25.48 6.76
CA GLU A 286 6.00 26.12 6.69
C GLU A 286 7.00 25.48 7.65
N GLN A 287 6.55 25.15 8.86
CA GLN A 287 7.36 24.46 9.85
C GLN A 287 7.62 23.01 9.42
N LEU A 288 6.62 22.33 8.86
CA LEU A 288 6.79 20.97 8.32
C LEU A 288 7.85 20.95 7.22
N SER A 289 7.79 21.89 6.26
CA SER A 289 8.79 22.02 5.19
C SER A 289 10.18 22.33 5.75
N LYS A 290 10.29 23.25 6.72
CA LYS A 290 11.59 23.64 7.31
C LYS A 290 12.27 22.50 8.06
N GLU A 291 11.49 21.65 8.71
CA GLU A 291 11.99 20.56 9.55
C GLU A 291 12.00 19.20 8.85
N ASP A 292 11.66 19.14 7.56
CA ASP A 292 11.49 17.91 6.77
C ASP A 292 10.55 16.91 7.48
N LEU A 293 9.41 17.42 7.96
CA LEU A 293 8.34 16.64 8.59
C LEU A 293 7.17 16.41 7.63
N ASP A 294 7.51 15.99 6.42
CA ASP A 294 6.60 15.74 5.31
C ASP A 294 5.27 15.11 5.70
N LEU A 295 4.19 15.69 5.15
CA LEU A 295 2.91 15.03 5.04
C LEU A 295 2.98 13.82 4.11
N GLY A 296 3.80 13.88 3.06
CA GLY A 296 3.93 12.84 2.04
C GLY A 296 4.60 11.54 2.47
N SER A 297 5.02 11.40 3.74
CA SER A 297 5.68 10.18 4.24
C SER A 297 4.77 8.97 4.38
N ALA A 298 3.47 9.18 4.37
CA ALA A 298 2.48 8.12 4.39
C ALA A 298 1.39 8.35 3.33
N SER A 299 0.95 7.26 2.70
CA SER A 299 -0.26 7.29 1.88
C SER A 299 -1.48 7.40 2.80
N PRO A 300 -2.49 8.20 2.42
CA PRO A 300 -3.75 8.21 3.13
C PRO A 300 -4.52 6.90 2.88
N VAL A 301 -5.62 6.71 3.59
CA VAL A 301 -6.61 5.65 3.33
C VAL A 301 -7.99 6.26 3.20
N TRP A 302 -8.73 5.83 2.18
CA TRP A 302 -10.11 6.25 1.94
C TRP A 302 -11.08 5.19 2.45
N PHE A 303 -12.20 5.61 3.06
CA PHE A 303 -13.25 4.70 3.51
C PHE A 303 -14.57 5.42 3.71
N THR A 304 -15.65 4.65 3.85
CA THR A 304 -16.95 5.17 4.28
C THR A 304 -17.22 4.85 5.75
N TYR A 305 -17.96 5.73 6.41
CA TYR A 305 -18.50 5.44 7.74
C TYR A 305 -19.81 6.20 7.93
N ARG A 306 -20.90 5.45 8.17
CA ARG A 306 -22.24 6.00 8.45
C ARG A 306 -22.70 7.07 7.44
N GLY A 307 -22.42 6.86 6.16
CA GLY A 307 -22.80 7.77 5.08
C GLY A 307 -21.82 8.90 4.78
N HIS A 308 -20.71 9.01 5.50
CA HIS A 308 -19.62 9.94 5.19
C HIS A 308 -18.56 9.27 4.33
N ASN A 309 -18.03 9.99 3.34
CA ASN A 309 -16.78 9.65 2.65
C ASN A 309 -15.63 10.28 3.43
N LEU A 310 -14.68 9.48 3.89
CA LEU A 310 -13.63 9.91 4.80
C LEU A 310 -12.26 9.55 4.27
N LEU A 311 -11.30 10.41 4.58
CA LEU A 311 -9.89 10.20 4.29
C LEU A 311 -9.07 10.39 5.56
N ALA A 312 -8.24 9.41 5.91
CA ALA A 312 -7.31 9.52 7.02
C ALA A 312 -5.87 9.48 6.51
N GLY A 313 -5.06 10.47 6.90
CA GLY A 313 -3.66 10.60 6.49
C GLY A 313 -2.75 10.93 7.68
N GLY A 314 -1.54 10.38 7.68
CA GLY A 314 -0.54 10.62 8.72
C GLY A 314 0.72 11.28 8.16
N ALA A 315 1.56 11.84 9.02
CA ALA A 315 2.78 12.58 8.63
C ALA A 315 4.00 12.22 9.49
N LYS A 316 5.23 12.56 9.02
CA LYS A 316 6.47 12.36 9.79
C LYS A 316 6.44 13.00 11.18
N GLN A 317 5.66 14.07 11.36
CA GLN A 317 5.47 14.68 12.68
C GLN A 317 4.67 13.83 13.68
N GLY A 318 4.13 12.68 13.27
CA GLY A 318 3.36 11.79 14.12
C GLY A 318 1.88 12.17 14.28
N VAL A 319 1.37 13.12 13.50
CA VAL A 319 -0.03 13.57 13.56
C VAL A 319 -0.86 12.86 12.50
N VAL A 320 -2.10 12.49 12.86
CA VAL A 320 -3.11 11.98 11.93
C VAL A 320 -4.21 13.02 11.74
N TYR A 321 -4.56 13.25 10.48
CA TYR A 321 -5.67 14.08 10.04
C TYR A 321 -6.79 13.19 9.53
N LEU A 322 -7.99 13.35 10.08
CA LEU A 322 -9.22 12.79 9.53
C LEU A 322 -9.99 13.90 8.82
N MET A 323 -10.26 13.71 7.55
CA MET A 323 -10.86 14.69 6.65
C MET A 323 -12.16 14.16 6.07
N ASP A 324 -13.04 15.07 5.66
CA ASP A 324 -14.15 14.77 4.79
C ASP A 324 -13.61 14.65 3.36
N ALA A 325 -13.77 13.51 2.70
CA ALA A 325 -13.23 13.31 1.35
C ALA A 325 -13.95 14.18 0.29
N ASP A 326 -15.14 14.66 0.61
CA ASP A 326 -15.92 15.59 -0.20
C ASP A 326 -15.53 17.06 0.04
N SER A 327 -14.87 17.37 1.17
CA SER A 327 -14.39 18.71 1.55
C SER A 327 -13.16 18.62 2.49
N LEU A 328 -11.98 18.39 1.92
CA LEU A 328 -10.78 17.94 2.66
C LEU A 328 -10.42 18.83 3.84
N GLY A 329 -10.35 20.14 3.62
CA GLY A 329 -10.03 21.13 4.64
C GLY A 329 -11.19 22.07 4.97
N GLY A 330 -12.42 21.71 4.63
CA GLY A 330 -13.58 22.60 4.77
C GLY A 330 -13.44 23.86 3.90
N GLN A 331 -14.12 24.94 4.32
CA GLN A 331 -14.15 26.20 3.55
C GLN A 331 -12.80 26.92 3.47
N ASP A 332 -11.90 26.68 4.41
CA ASP A 332 -10.58 27.32 4.44
C ASP A 332 -9.46 26.43 3.86
N HIS A 333 -9.79 25.24 3.37
CA HIS A 333 -8.82 24.23 2.90
C HIS A 333 -7.72 23.92 3.95
N SER A 334 -8.02 24.11 5.24
CA SER A 334 -7.06 23.94 6.35
C SER A 334 -7.69 23.39 7.63
N THR A 335 -9.00 23.14 7.65
CA THR A 335 -9.72 22.62 8.82
C THR A 335 -10.23 21.21 8.57
N PRO A 336 -9.54 20.17 9.08
CA PRO A 336 -10.00 18.79 8.96
C PRO A 336 -11.15 18.51 9.95
N LEU A 337 -11.77 17.33 9.85
CA LEU A 337 -12.82 16.91 10.78
C LEU A 337 -12.26 16.64 12.18
N PHE A 338 -11.09 16.01 12.24
CA PHE A 338 -10.41 15.67 13.49
C PHE A 338 -8.89 15.62 13.29
N VAL A 339 -8.14 15.98 14.33
CA VAL A 339 -6.68 15.91 14.35
C VAL A 339 -6.25 15.25 15.66
N THR A 340 -5.35 14.27 15.58
CA THR A 340 -4.77 13.70 16.81
C THR A 340 -3.73 14.66 17.39
N PRO A 341 -3.46 14.61 18.71
CA PRO A 341 -2.14 14.99 19.21
C PRO A 341 -1.04 14.20 18.47
N PRO A 342 0.22 14.66 18.45
CA PRO A 342 1.32 13.85 17.94
C PRO A 342 1.34 12.48 18.63
N LEU A 343 1.34 11.41 17.84
CA LEU A 343 1.40 10.02 18.30
C LEU A 343 2.83 9.57 18.60
N GLY A 344 3.82 10.25 18.02
CA GLY A 344 5.25 9.98 18.18
C GLY A 344 6.08 11.15 17.69
N ASN A 345 7.39 10.96 17.58
CA ASN A 345 8.35 11.97 17.12
C ASN A 345 8.37 13.28 17.94
N ASP A 346 8.35 13.19 19.28
CA ASP A 346 8.49 14.35 20.18
C ASP A 346 9.77 15.18 19.91
N GLU A 347 10.80 14.53 19.38
CA GLU A 347 12.07 15.18 18.99
C GLU A 347 11.97 15.97 17.68
N ARG A 348 10.85 15.86 16.94
CA ARG A 348 10.65 16.50 15.63
C ARG A 348 11.78 16.21 14.65
N SER A 349 12.24 14.95 14.63
CA SER A 349 13.32 14.50 13.76
C SER A 349 12.77 14.02 12.42
N CYS A 350 13.20 14.63 11.32
CA CYS A 350 12.91 14.17 9.95
C CYS A 350 13.42 12.77 9.63
N CYS A 351 14.58 12.45 10.22
CA CYS A 351 15.55 11.61 9.55
C CYS A 351 15.98 10.41 10.38
N LYS A 352 15.24 10.08 11.46
CA LYS A 352 15.52 8.95 12.36
C LYS A 352 14.41 7.88 12.34
N GLY A 353 13.55 7.89 11.32
CA GLY A 353 12.41 6.97 11.20
C GLY A 353 11.35 7.13 12.28
N LYS A 354 11.20 8.33 12.85
CA LYS A 354 10.19 8.62 13.88
C LYS A 354 8.91 9.16 13.26
N GLY A 355 7.76 8.92 13.89
CA GLY A 355 6.46 9.39 13.42
C GLY A 355 5.82 8.42 12.43
N ILE A 356 4.99 8.90 11.50
CA ILE A 356 4.20 8.03 10.62
C ILE A 356 4.85 7.94 9.25
N TRP A 357 5.06 6.71 8.79
CA TRP A 357 5.72 6.36 7.54
C TRP A 357 4.96 5.24 6.81
N GLY A 358 5.04 5.21 5.48
CA GLY A 358 4.44 4.14 4.68
C GLY A 358 3.00 4.46 4.28
N ALA A 359 2.02 3.97 5.04
CA ALA A 359 0.59 4.12 4.78
C ALA A 359 -0.25 3.77 6.02
N LEU A 360 -1.46 4.31 6.09
CA LEU A 360 -2.48 3.87 7.04
C LEU A 360 -3.30 2.71 6.45
N SER A 361 -4.08 2.04 7.30
CA SER A 361 -4.97 0.96 6.88
C SER A 361 -6.29 1.04 7.62
N THR A 362 -7.35 0.45 7.07
CA THR A 362 -8.68 0.49 7.65
C THR A 362 -9.43 -0.83 7.48
N TRP A 363 -10.27 -1.13 8.46
CA TRP A 363 -11.06 -2.36 8.52
C TRP A 363 -12.46 -2.06 9.05
N GLU A 364 -13.48 -2.75 8.54
CA GLU A 364 -14.80 -2.78 9.16
C GLU A 364 -15.02 -4.14 9.81
N ASP A 365 -15.34 -4.13 11.10
CA ASP A 365 -15.68 -5.37 11.78
C ASP A 365 -17.11 -5.83 11.44
N LYS A 366 -17.46 -7.03 11.90
CA LYS A 366 -18.78 -7.64 11.61
C LYS A 366 -19.95 -6.86 12.22
N GLU A 367 -19.66 -5.97 13.17
CA GLU A 367 -20.63 -5.09 13.81
C GLU A 367 -20.77 -3.73 13.09
N GLY A 368 -20.06 -3.53 11.97
CA GLY A 368 -20.08 -2.29 11.21
C GLY A 368 -19.23 -1.17 11.83
N GLN A 369 -18.39 -1.49 12.80
CA GLN A 369 -17.46 -0.52 13.37
C GLN A 369 -16.22 -0.41 12.47
N ARG A 370 -15.95 0.81 12.02
CA ARG A 370 -14.76 1.16 11.24
C ARG A 370 -13.56 1.39 12.16
N TRP A 371 -12.43 0.81 11.80
CA TRP A 371 -11.15 0.89 12.51
C TRP A 371 -10.10 1.53 11.60
N ILE A 372 -9.17 2.28 12.19
CA ILE A 372 -7.99 2.84 11.51
C ILE A 372 -6.75 2.36 12.26
N TYR A 373 -5.77 1.87 11.51
CA TYR A 373 -4.48 1.41 12.03
C TYR A 373 -3.36 2.30 11.50
N VAL A 374 -2.51 2.75 12.41
CA VAL A 374 -1.47 3.74 12.15
C VAL A 374 -0.12 3.15 12.55
N PRO A 375 0.79 2.89 11.60
CA PRO A 375 2.17 2.54 11.93
C PRO A 375 2.91 3.79 12.42
N VAL A 376 3.46 3.71 13.62
CA VAL A 376 4.24 4.80 14.24
C VAL A 376 5.65 4.28 14.52
N GLY A 377 6.65 4.92 13.92
CA GLY A 377 8.07 4.67 14.19
C GLY A 377 8.57 5.46 15.39
N GLY A 378 9.48 4.87 16.15
CA GLY A 378 10.00 5.40 17.40
C GLY A 378 9.03 5.26 18.59
N PRO A 379 9.43 5.74 19.77
CA PRO A 379 8.57 5.71 20.95
C PRO A 379 7.34 6.61 20.76
N LEU A 380 6.23 6.22 21.38
CA LEU A 380 5.04 7.08 21.44
C LEU A 380 5.34 8.42 22.11
N SER A 381 4.61 9.44 21.69
CA SER A 381 4.67 10.77 22.31
C SER A 381 4.28 10.72 23.78
N LYS A 382 4.84 11.61 24.59
CA LYS A 382 4.35 11.84 25.96
C LYS A 382 2.93 12.41 25.98
N GLY A 383 2.48 13.01 24.88
CA GLY A 383 1.17 13.64 24.70
C GLY A 383 0.12 12.75 24.04
N VAL A 384 0.38 11.45 23.83
CA VAL A 384 -0.61 10.57 23.21
C VAL A 384 -1.90 10.50 24.05
N PRO A 385 -3.07 10.34 23.41
CA PRO A 385 -4.30 10.11 24.16
C PRO A 385 -4.22 8.80 24.96
N ASN A 386 -5.05 8.69 25.99
CA ASN A 386 -5.15 7.44 26.74
C ASN A 386 -5.76 6.32 25.88
N PHE A 387 -4.99 5.28 25.60
CA PHE A 387 -5.47 4.07 24.96
C PHE A 387 -5.92 3.07 26.03
N PRO A 388 -7.17 2.56 25.99
CA PRO A 388 -7.69 1.68 27.03
C PRO A 388 -6.98 0.32 27.07
N LEU A 389 -6.33 -0.10 25.98
CA LEU A 389 -5.50 -1.30 25.92
C LEU A 389 -4.09 -0.95 25.45
N ASN A 390 -3.09 -1.37 26.22
CA ASN A 390 -1.68 -1.22 25.88
C ASN A 390 -1.01 -2.59 25.99
N ASN A 391 -0.44 -3.07 24.89
CA ASN A 391 0.11 -4.43 24.78
C ASN A 391 1.61 -4.52 25.12
N GLY A 392 2.15 -3.51 25.83
CA GLY A 392 3.49 -3.53 26.41
C GLY A 392 4.39 -2.40 25.88
N PRO A 393 5.67 -2.40 26.27
CA PRO A 393 6.63 -1.39 25.82
C PRO A 393 6.79 -1.40 24.29
N ASN A 394 6.99 -0.22 23.71
CA ASN A 394 7.15 0.01 22.28
C ASN A 394 8.21 1.09 21.96
N PRO A 395 9.46 0.92 22.44
CA PRO A 395 10.51 1.93 22.30
C PRO A 395 10.95 2.21 20.86
N SER A 396 10.75 1.27 19.94
CA SER A 396 11.22 1.34 18.55
C SER A 396 10.11 1.70 17.57
N GLY A 397 8.86 1.44 17.94
CA GLY A 397 7.69 1.67 17.10
C GLY A 397 6.48 0.83 17.54
N SER A 398 5.30 1.18 17.05
CA SER A 398 4.06 0.47 17.34
C SER A 398 3.00 0.65 16.26
N ILE A 399 2.03 -0.26 16.23
CA ILE A 399 0.75 -0.03 15.58
C ILE A 399 -0.21 0.58 16.60
N VAL A 400 -0.78 1.72 16.24
CA VAL A 400 -1.80 2.43 17.03
C VAL A 400 -3.15 2.26 16.35
N ALA A 401 -4.19 1.93 17.11
CA ALA A 401 -5.52 1.69 16.58
C ALA A 401 -6.57 2.67 17.14
N PHE A 402 -7.43 3.12 16.23
CA PHE A 402 -8.58 3.95 16.55
C PHE A 402 -9.86 3.33 16.00
N ARG A 403 -10.96 3.53 16.71
CA ARG A 403 -12.31 3.36 16.15
C ARG A 403 -12.76 4.69 15.56
N VAL A 404 -13.44 4.66 14.43
CA VAL A 404 -14.12 5.85 13.90
C VAL A 404 -15.47 6.00 14.60
N GLY A 405 -15.75 7.18 15.13
CA GLY A 405 -17.04 7.51 15.74
C GLY A 405 -17.61 8.81 15.17
N LEU A 406 -18.77 9.21 15.66
CA LEU A 406 -19.32 10.54 15.44
C LEU A 406 -19.33 11.30 16.77
N ASP A 407 -18.87 12.54 16.76
CA ASP A 407 -19.03 13.44 17.89
C ASP A 407 -20.52 13.73 18.12
N ALA A 408 -21.00 13.59 19.35
CA ALA A 408 -22.42 13.65 19.65
C ALA A 408 -23.02 15.07 19.47
N ALA A 409 -22.21 16.11 19.62
CA ALA A 409 -22.67 17.50 19.52
C ALA A 409 -22.65 18.01 18.07
N SER A 410 -21.57 17.73 17.35
CA SER A 410 -21.35 18.25 15.99
C SER A 410 -21.75 17.27 14.88
N GLY A 411 -21.91 15.98 15.19
CA GLY A 411 -22.12 14.93 14.20
C GLY A 411 -20.89 14.63 13.32
N LYS A 412 -19.76 15.30 13.54
CA LYS A 412 -18.54 15.11 12.75
C LYS A 412 -17.87 13.78 13.08
N ALA A 413 -17.25 13.17 12.08
CA ALA A 413 -16.44 11.97 12.30
C ALA A 413 -15.21 12.29 13.16
N VAL A 414 -14.91 11.40 14.10
CA VAL A 414 -13.78 11.51 15.04
C VAL A 414 -13.05 10.18 15.17
N MET A 415 -11.80 10.23 15.64
CA MET A 415 -11.00 9.04 15.95
C MET A 415 -10.96 8.79 17.46
N ILE A 416 -11.47 7.64 17.88
CA ILE A 416 -11.57 7.22 19.28
C ILE A 416 -10.43 6.23 19.58
N PRO A 417 -9.48 6.56 20.47
CA PRO A 417 -8.39 5.66 20.86
C PRO A 417 -8.90 4.28 21.28
N ALA A 418 -8.28 3.22 20.77
CA ALA A 418 -8.69 1.84 21.08
C ALA A 418 -7.55 1.02 21.70
N TRP A 419 -6.43 0.85 21.01
CA TRP A 419 -5.31 0.10 21.55
C TRP A 419 -3.97 0.50 20.94
N VAL A 420 -2.88 0.17 21.63
CA VAL A 420 -1.52 0.21 21.06
C VAL A 420 -0.84 -1.15 21.18
N SER A 421 -0.12 -1.56 20.14
CA SER A 421 0.67 -2.79 20.14
C SER A 421 1.91 -2.69 21.04
N GLY A 422 2.56 -3.82 21.28
CA GLY A 422 3.96 -3.85 21.72
C GLY A 422 4.93 -3.38 20.62
N ASP A 423 6.22 -3.61 20.86
CA ASP A 423 7.30 -3.08 20.01
C ASP A 423 7.33 -3.65 18.59
N PHE A 424 7.51 -2.75 17.63
CA PHE A 424 7.92 -3.03 16.25
C PHE A 424 9.21 -2.26 15.97
N ASN A 425 10.22 -2.93 15.42
CA ASN A 425 11.37 -2.23 14.86
C ASN A 425 10.98 -1.65 13.49
N LEU A 426 10.41 -0.43 13.53
CA LEU A 426 9.77 0.26 12.41
C LEU A 426 8.65 -0.58 11.77
N PRO A 427 7.37 -0.32 12.13
CA PRO A 427 6.26 -1.07 11.57
C PRO A 427 6.02 -0.75 10.09
N SER A 428 5.73 -1.77 9.28
CA SER A 428 5.14 -1.59 7.95
C SER A 428 3.65 -1.20 8.06
N PRO A 429 3.04 -0.70 6.96
CA PRO A 429 1.59 -0.67 6.84
C PRO A 429 1.01 -2.06 7.11
N VAL A 430 -0.16 -2.11 7.75
CA VAL A 430 -0.75 -3.37 8.13
C VAL A 430 -1.65 -3.92 7.04
N VAL A 431 -1.80 -5.23 7.00
CA VAL A 431 -2.84 -5.89 6.20
C VAL A 431 -3.79 -6.64 7.11
N ILE A 432 -5.07 -6.66 6.79
CA ILE A 432 -6.13 -7.17 7.65
C ILE A 432 -6.86 -8.29 6.92
N ALA A 433 -7.05 -9.40 7.61
CA ALA A 433 -7.88 -10.51 7.15
C ALA A 433 -8.63 -11.11 8.34
N ASN A 434 -9.95 -11.27 8.21
CA ASN A 434 -10.81 -11.97 9.17
C ASN A 434 -10.57 -11.62 10.67
N GLY A 435 -10.44 -10.32 10.99
CA GLY A 435 -10.21 -9.85 12.36
C GLY A 435 -8.78 -10.07 12.90
N VAL A 436 -7.84 -10.37 12.00
CA VAL A 436 -6.41 -10.48 12.29
C VAL A 436 -5.65 -9.44 11.46
N ILE A 437 -4.75 -8.74 12.12
CA ILE A 437 -3.80 -7.80 11.51
C ILE A 437 -2.49 -8.54 11.29
N PHE A 438 -1.86 -8.34 10.14
CA PHE A 438 -0.49 -8.75 9.84
C PHE A 438 0.36 -7.54 9.54
N ALA A 439 1.57 -7.50 10.11
CA ALA A 439 2.51 -6.41 9.90
C ALA A 439 3.95 -6.93 9.99
N LEU A 440 4.87 -6.27 9.29
CA LEU A 440 6.30 -6.50 9.45
C LEU A 440 6.86 -5.51 10.48
N SER A 441 7.62 -6.04 11.42
CA SER A 441 8.72 -5.28 12.03
C SER A 441 9.85 -5.30 11.00
N THR A 442 10.13 -4.19 10.32
CA THR A 442 10.90 -4.21 9.07
C THR A 442 12.40 -4.44 9.26
N GLY A 443 12.94 -4.14 10.44
CA GLY A 443 14.37 -4.30 10.69
C GLY A 443 15.24 -3.22 10.02
N GLU A 444 14.61 -2.22 9.40
CA GLU A 444 15.29 -1.18 8.64
C GLU A 444 16.12 -0.23 9.54
N ASN A 445 17.26 0.24 9.01
CA ASN A 445 17.91 1.44 9.54
C ASN A 445 17.36 2.69 8.83
N ALA A 446 16.47 3.41 9.50
CA ALA A 446 15.86 4.63 8.99
C ALA A 446 16.63 5.92 9.33
N ASP A 447 17.82 5.83 9.95
CA ASP A 447 18.65 7.01 10.21
C ASP A 447 19.36 7.48 8.93
N GLN A 448 18.81 8.52 8.31
CA GLN A 448 19.31 9.08 7.06
C GLN A 448 20.64 9.83 7.20
N ASN A 449 21.12 10.06 8.44
CA ASN A 449 22.44 10.66 8.69
C ASN A 449 23.56 9.61 8.71
N THR A 450 23.21 8.33 8.57
CA THR A 450 24.15 7.22 8.60
C THR A 450 24.06 6.38 7.32
N ASP A 451 24.99 5.44 7.17
CA ASP A 451 24.88 4.41 6.14
C ASP A 451 23.70 3.46 6.46
N ARG A 452 22.57 3.71 5.80
CA ARG A 452 21.31 2.98 6.00
C ARG A 452 21.35 1.51 5.61
N LEU A 453 22.39 1.05 4.90
CA LEU A 453 22.60 -0.37 4.61
C LEU A 453 23.26 -1.11 5.77
N LYS A 454 23.72 -0.39 6.80
CA LYS A 454 24.32 -0.95 8.02
C LYS A 454 23.36 -0.80 9.20
N ASN A 455 23.67 -1.51 10.29
CA ASN A 455 22.90 -1.50 11.54
C ASN A 455 21.43 -1.91 11.38
N THR A 456 21.12 -2.66 10.32
CA THR A 456 19.82 -3.28 10.10
C THR A 456 19.66 -4.51 10.98
N ARG A 457 18.43 -4.99 11.10
CA ARG A 457 18.05 -6.16 11.89
C ARG A 457 17.19 -7.09 11.03
N PRO A 458 17.15 -8.39 11.32
CA PRO A 458 16.19 -9.27 10.66
C PRO A 458 14.76 -8.78 10.90
N ALA A 459 13.96 -8.75 9.84
CA ALA A 459 12.54 -8.45 9.91
C ALA A 459 11.79 -9.60 10.59
N SER A 460 10.60 -9.32 11.10
CA SER A 460 9.69 -10.36 11.58
C SER A 460 8.25 -10.06 11.18
N LEU A 461 7.51 -11.12 10.85
CA LEU A 461 6.08 -11.08 10.62
C LEU A 461 5.36 -11.28 11.96
N LEU A 462 4.47 -10.36 12.29
CA LEU A 462 3.57 -10.45 13.44
C LEU A 462 2.14 -10.57 12.95
N ALA A 463 1.35 -11.39 13.66
CA ALA A 463 -0.10 -11.35 13.57
C ALA A 463 -0.69 -10.89 14.91
N LEU A 464 -1.66 -9.99 14.86
CA LEU A 464 -2.29 -9.38 16.03
C LEU A 464 -3.80 -9.48 15.91
N ASP A 465 -4.47 -9.57 17.05
CA ASP A 465 -5.90 -9.41 17.14
C ASP A 465 -6.31 -7.99 16.73
N ALA A 466 -7.19 -7.85 15.74
CA ALA A 466 -7.50 -6.54 15.16
C ALA A 466 -8.21 -5.58 16.12
N LYS A 467 -8.92 -6.11 17.13
CA LYS A 467 -9.70 -5.32 18.09
C LYS A 467 -8.95 -4.99 19.37
N THR A 468 -7.88 -5.75 19.69
CA THR A 468 -7.18 -5.61 20.97
C THR A 468 -5.68 -5.35 20.83
N GLY A 469 -5.08 -5.60 19.66
CA GLY A 469 -3.63 -5.49 19.45
C GLY A 469 -2.82 -6.60 20.11
N ARG A 470 -3.48 -7.63 20.67
CA ARG A 470 -2.80 -8.77 21.28
C ARG A 470 -2.07 -9.58 20.20
N VAL A 471 -0.79 -9.88 20.40
CA VAL A 471 -0.03 -10.75 19.51
C VAL A 471 -0.61 -12.17 19.51
N LEU A 472 -0.91 -12.68 18.33
CA LEU A 472 -1.42 -14.03 18.08
C LEU A 472 -0.36 -14.95 17.45
N TYR A 473 0.59 -14.37 16.73
CA TYR A 473 1.70 -15.08 16.09
C TYR A 473 2.90 -14.13 15.92
N HIS A 474 4.11 -14.69 15.97
CA HIS A 474 5.36 -14.00 15.68
C HIS A 474 6.30 -14.96 14.96
N SER A 475 6.83 -14.59 13.79
CA SER A 475 7.69 -15.46 12.99
C SER A 475 9.06 -15.74 13.61
N GLY A 476 9.48 -14.92 14.57
CA GLY A 476 10.84 -14.95 15.09
C GLY A 476 11.82 -14.57 13.98
N ASN A 477 12.93 -15.30 13.89
CA ASN A 477 14.04 -15.01 12.97
C ASN A 477 13.91 -15.75 11.61
N LEU A 478 12.68 -16.08 11.19
CA LEU A 478 12.43 -16.80 9.94
C LEU A 478 12.71 -15.95 8.68
N ILE A 479 12.61 -14.63 8.78
CA ILE A 479 13.10 -13.69 7.76
C ILE A 479 14.50 -13.27 8.21
N HIS A 480 15.49 -13.38 7.32
CA HIS A 480 16.90 -13.27 7.72
C HIS A 480 17.49 -11.87 7.59
N THR A 481 16.90 -11.03 6.75
CA THR A 481 17.32 -9.64 6.57
C THR A 481 16.14 -8.70 6.79
N TRP A 482 16.28 -7.46 6.36
CA TRP A 482 15.35 -6.36 6.61
C TRP A 482 14.57 -6.02 5.33
N VAL A 483 13.63 -5.09 5.40
CA VAL A 483 12.90 -4.61 4.21
C VAL A 483 12.67 -3.10 4.25
N HIS A 484 12.67 -2.45 3.09
CA HIS A 484 12.39 -1.02 2.95
C HIS A 484 11.09 -0.79 2.18
N PHE A 485 10.16 -0.03 2.74
CA PHE A 485 8.90 0.40 2.09
C PHE A 485 8.18 -0.68 1.27
N SER A 486 8.23 -1.92 1.73
CA SER A 486 7.42 -3.01 1.21
C SER A 486 6.23 -3.26 2.11
N SER A 487 5.19 -3.86 1.56
CA SER A 487 3.98 -4.28 2.27
C SER A 487 3.80 -5.79 2.11
N LEU A 488 2.89 -6.33 2.90
CA LEU A 488 2.48 -7.73 2.82
C LEU A 488 1.42 -7.91 1.73
N ALA A 489 1.25 -9.15 1.29
CA ALA A 489 0.06 -9.60 0.58
C ALA A 489 -0.60 -10.75 1.32
N VAL A 490 -1.93 -10.81 1.28
CA VAL A 490 -2.71 -11.90 1.88
C VAL A 490 -3.65 -12.47 0.83
N ALA A 491 -3.63 -13.79 0.67
CA ALA A 491 -4.50 -14.51 -0.26
C ALA A 491 -4.55 -16.00 0.12
N ASP A 492 -5.70 -16.64 -0.03
CA ASP A 492 -5.91 -18.09 0.14
C ASP A 492 -5.25 -18.70 1.40
N GLY A 493 -5.44 -18.08 2.56
CA GLY A 493 -4.91 -18.56 3.84
C GLY A 493 -3.39 -18.39 3.99
N ARG A 494 -2.78 -17.57 3.14
CA ARG A 494 -1.33 -17.34 3.10
C ARG A 494 -1.00 -15.85 3.22
N VAL A 495 0.15 -15.57 3.81
CA VAL A 495 0.74 -14.24 3.95
C VAL A 495 2.09 -14.25 3.24
N TYR A 496 2.30 -13.29 2.34
CA TYR A 496 3.52 -13.16 1.56
C TYR A 496 4.31 -11.92 1.98
N ALA A 497 5.61 -12.09 2.08
CA ALA A 497 6.55 -11.04 2.44
C ALA A 497 7.79 -11.10 1.55
N VAL A 498 8.57 -10.02 1.54
CA VAL A 498 9.88 -9.95 0.87
C VAL A 498 10.92 -9.36 1.81
N ASP A 499 12.20 -9.58 1.50
CA ASP A 499 13.31 -8.92 2.17
C ASP A 499 14.29 -8.25 1.19
N HIS A 500 15.29 -7.58 1.74
CA HIS A 500 16.30 -6.83 1.00
C HIS A 500 17.24 -7.75 0.20
N ASP A 501 17.43 -9.00 0.62
CA ASP A 501 18.25 -9.99 -0.08
C ASP A 501 17.51 -10.67 -1.24
N SER A 502 16.35 -10.12 -1.61
CA SER A 502 15.48 -10.57 -2.68
C SER A 502 14.91 -11.98 -2.45
N TRP A 503 14.62 -12.33 -1.20
CA TRP A 503 13.79 -13.49 -0.87
C TRP A 503 12.31 -13.12 -0.88
N VAL A 504 11.47 -14.03 -1.40
CA VAL A 504 10.02 -14.04 -1.21
C VAL A 504 9.69 -15.15 -0.22
N TYR A 505 8.87 -14.83 0.79
CA TYR A 505 8.45 -15.75 1.84
C TYR A 505 6.96 -16.01 1.72
N CYS A 506 6.54 -17.25 1.99
CA CYS A 506 5.13 -17.60 2.19
C CYS A 506 4.94 -18.22 3.56
N PHE A 507 4.13 -17.55 4.37
CA PHE A 507 3.60 -18.10 5.62
C PHE A 507 2.19 -18.61 5.35
N GLY A 508 1.86 -19.79 5.85
CA GLY A 508 0.54 -20.38 5.67
C GLY A 508 0.14 -21.24 6.86
N LEU A 509 -1.15 -21.50 7.00
CA LEU A 509 -1.66 -22.36 8.06
C LEU A 509 -1.09 -23.78 7.90
N ARG A 510 -0.77 -24.44 9.02
CA ARG A 510 -0.47 -25.89 9.02
C ARG A 510 -1.57 -26.65 8.31
N GLU A 511 -1.17 -27.54 7.40
CA GLU A 511 -2.14 -28.48 6.82
C GLU A 511 -2.62 -29.39 7.95
N LYS A 512 -3.94 -29.44 8.21
CA LYS A 512 -4.48 -30.47 9.09
C LYS A 512 -4.13 -31.80 8.46
N GLY A 513 -3.40 -32.64 9.20
CA GLY A 513 -2.81 -33.89 8.70
C GLY A 513 -3.74 -34.65 7.77
N ARG A 514 -3.22 -34.97 6.58
CA ARG A 514 -3.79 -35.99 5.70
C ARG A 514 -3.62 -37.37 6.31
#